data_AF-A0A354GNF7-F1
#
_entry.id   AF-A0A354GNF7-F1
#
_cell.length_a   1.000
_cell.length_b   1.000
_cell.length_c   1.000
_cell.angle_alpha   90.00
_cell.angle_beta   90.00
_cell.angle_gamma   90.00
#
_symmetry.space_group_name_H-M   'P 1'
#
loop_
_entity.id
_entity.type
_entity.pdbx_description
1 polymer ?
#
loop_
_entity_poly.entity_id
_entity_poly.type
_entity_poly.pdbx_seq_one_letter_code
_entity_poly.pdbx_strand_id
1 'polypeptide(L)'
;MVLWLQRLLVETISLAVGLVLAALIAMQALAVAMFDGMDSCVWLCVGVIPTFLCLIAAHEVGHLLAGKAAGLSFARFTVGLLTVERIEGRLLVRLNRLWFQPAAYVVAGLPAGNTSIRRWATMVAGGPLANLLICVFCLIAASIINPGPTDMIPSEARPGWRSVALLMPGNLTTAWLNVAALISLGFGLGTLIPGRAAGLRTDGGQLFDLFCGQGAPNQSMPFFAAPTEDASSPSQP
;
A
#
# COMPACT_ATOMS: atom_id res chain seq x y z
N MET A 1 30.00 11.52 -1.03
CA MET A 1 29.94 10.84 -2.35
C MET A 1 29.08 9.58 -2.31
N VAL A 2 29.28 8.66 -1.36
CA VAL A 2 28.53 7.38 -1.27
C VAL A 2 27.00 7.54 -1.16
N LEU A 3 26.50 8.44 -0.30
CA LEU A 3 25.05 8.66 -0.12
C LEU A 3 24.33 9.18 -1.37
N TRP A 4 25.01 10.00 -2.18
CA TRP A 4 24.42 10.56 -3.40
C TRP A 4 24.26 9.49 -4.48
N LEU A 5 25.28 8.63 -4.63
CA LEU A 5 25.22 7.52 -5.58
C LEU A 5 24.13 6.51 -5.20
N GLN A 6 24.01 6.18 -3.90
CA GLN A 6 22.95 5.30 -3.41
C GLN A 6 21.55 5.89 -3.70
N ARG A 7 21.36 7.18 -3.45
CA ARG A 7 20.09 7.86 -3.74
C ARG A 7 19.76 7.83 -5.23
N LEU A 8 20.72 8.18 -6.08
CA LEU A 8 20.55 8.15 -7.53
C LEU A 8 20.19 6.74 -8.03
N LEU A 9 20.86 5.71 -7.50
CA LEU A 9 20.57 4.32 -7.83
C LEU A 9 19.14 3.93 -7.44
N VAL A 10 18.71 4.26 -6.22
CA VAL A 10 17.35 3.98 -5.73
C VAL A 10 16.30 4.69 -6.58
N GLU A 11 16.50 5.98 -6.90
CA GLU A 11 15.58 6.75 -7.74
C GLU A 11 15.49 6.16 -9.16
N THR A 12 16.63 5.77 -9.74
CA THR A 12 16.68 5.15 -11.08
C THR A 12 15.96 3.81 -11.11
N ILE A 13 16.20 2.94 -10.12
CA ILE A 13 15.51 1.64 -10.01
C ILE A 13 14.02 1.85 -9.81
N SER A 14 13.63 2.78 -8.92
CA SER A 14 12.21 3.09 -8.65
C SER A 14 11.50 3.58 -9.91
N LEU A 15 12.15 4.44 -10.70
CA LEU A 15 11.63 4.92 -11.97
C LEU A 15 11.46 3.78 -12.98
N ALA A 16 12.49 2.93 -13.13
CA ALA A 16 12.44 1.79 -14.06
C ALA A 16 11.30 0.83 -13.69
N VAL A 17 11.17 0.46 -12.41
CA VAL A 17 10.08 -0.39 -11.92
C VAL A 17 8.72 0.29 -12.14
N GLY A 18 8.60 1.57 -11.81
CA GLY A 18 7.38 2.34 -12.02
C GLY A 18 6.93 2.37 -13.48
N LEU A 19 7.86 2.56 -14.42
CA LEU A 19 7.58 2.54 -15.85
C LEU A 19 7.11 1.17 -16.34
N VAL A 20 7.73 0.08 -15.86
CA VAL A 20 7.30 -1.28 -16.19
C VAL A 20 5.87 -1.55 -15.67
N LEU A 21 5.58 -1.19 -14.42
CA LEU A 21 4.23 -1.35 -13.85
C LEU A 21 3.19 -0.52 -14.60
N ALA A 22 3.52 0.74 -14.92
CA ALA A 22 2.62 1.61 -15.69
C ALA A 22 2.34 1.04 -17.09
N ALA A 23 3.37 0.52 -17.78
CA ALA A 23 3.19 -0.12 -19.07
C ALA A 23 2.30 -1.37 -18.98
N LEU A 24 2.46 -2.20 -17.95
CA LEU A 24 1.62 -3.37 -17.73
C LEU A 24 0.16 -3.00 -17.42
N ILE A 25 -0.07 -1.93 -16.65
CA ILE A 25 -1.43 -1.40 -16.37
C ILE A 25 -2.06 -0.85 -17.66
N ALA A 26 -1.30 -0.05 -18.43
CA ALA A 26 -1.77 0.48 -19.70
C ALA A 26 -2.12 -0.64 -20.70
N MET A 27 -1.35 -1.73 -20.70
CA MET A 27 -1.62 -2.92 -21.48
C MET A 27 -2.95 -3.57 -21.08
N GLN A 28 -3.32 -3.58 -19.80
CA GLN A 28 -4.64 -4.09 -19.37
C GLN A 28 -5.78 -3.26 -19.96
N ALA A 29 -5.67 -1.93 -19.91
CA ALA A 29 -6.69 -1.03 -20.46
C ALA A 29 -6.83 -1.21 -21.99
N LEU A 30 -5.70 -1.32 -22.70
CA LEU A 30 -5.71 -1.56 -24.14
C LEU A 30 -6.34 -2.92 -24.48
N ALA A 31 -5.96 -3.99 -23.76
CA ALA A 31 -6.50 -5.32 -24.00
C ALA A 31 -8.02 -5.38 -23.76
N VAL A 32 -8.50 -4.79 -22.66
CA VAL A 32 -9.95 -4.71 -22.38
C VAL A 32 -10.67 -3.89 -23.43
N ALA A 33 -10.12 -2.75 -23.85
CA ALA A 33 -10.73 -1.94 -24.91
C ALA A 33 -10.88 -2.73 -26.22
N MET A 34 -9.90 -3.57 -26.55
CA MET A 34 -9.91 -4.40 -27.76
C MET A 34 -10.85 -5.61 -27.67
N PHE A 35 -10.97 -6.25 -26.50
CA PHE A 35 -11.72 -7.50 -26.36
C PHE A 35 -13.14 -7.34 -25.81
N ASP A 36 -13.36 -6.37 -24.95
CA ASP A 36 -14.61 -6.16 -24.20
C ASP A 36 -15.26 -4.78 -24.52
N GLY A 37 -14.57 -3.95 -25.29
CA GLY A 37 -15.07 -2.67 -25.78
C GLY A 37 -14.67 -1.46 -24.92
N MET A 38 -14.99 -0.27 -25.44
CA MET A 38 -14.59 1.01 -24.81
C MET A 38 -15.24 1.25 -23.46
N ASP A 39 -16.49 0.80 -23.27
CA ASP A 39 -17.21 0.97 -22.00
C ASP A 39 -16.50 0.26 -20.85
N SER A 40 -16.04 -0.97 -21.07
CA SER A 40 -15.25 -1.72 -20.09
C SER A 40 -13.90 -1.07 -19.79
N CYS A 41 -13.26 -0.47 -20.79
CA CYS A 41 -12.03 0.30 -20.58
C CYS A 41 -12.27 1.52 -19.65
N VAL A 42 -13.36 2.26 -19.87
CA VAL A 42 -13.74 3.38 -19.00
C VAL A 42 -14.00 2.90 -17.57
N TRP A 43 -14.73 1.79 -17.40
CA TRP A 43 -14.96 1.20 -16.07
C TRP A 43 -13.67 0.80 -15.38
N LEU A 44 -12.73 0.18 -16.12
CA LEU A 44 -11.41 -0.15 -15.58
C LEU A 44 -10.67 1.11 -15.11
N CYS A 45 -10.62 2.16 -15.93
CA CYS A 45 -9.96 3.43 -15.59
C CYS A 45 -10.57 4.10 -14.36
N VAL A 46 -11.90 4.21 -14.29
CA VAL A 46 -12.60 4.77 -13.12
C VAL A 46 -12.36 3.91 -11.88
N GLY A 47 -12.28 2.59 -12.07
CA GLY A 47 -12.03 1.58 -11.05
C GLY A 47 -10.66 1.62 -10.37
N VAL A 48 -9.66 2.22 -11.01
CA VAL A 48 -8.29 2.29 -10.47
C VAL A 48 -8.25 3.07 -9.15
N ILE A 49 -8.97 4.19 -9.05
CA ILE A 49 -8.98 5.03 -7.85
C ILE A 49 -9.54 4.29 -6.62
N PRO A 50 -10.77 3.73 -6.64
CA PRO A 50 -11.29 2.99 -5.50
C PRO A 50 -10.44 1.74 -5.20
N THR A 51 -9.91 1.06 -6.22
CA THR A 51 -8.98 -0.07 -6.02
C THR A 51 -7.74 0.36 -5.25
N PHE A 52 -7.13 1.48 -5.65
CA PHE A 52 -5.95 2.02 -4.95
C PHE A 52 -6.25 2.36 -3.49
N LEU A 53 -7.41 2.98 -3.21
CA LEU A 53 -7.83 3.26 -1.82
C LEU A 53 -8.05 1.98 -1.00
N CYS A 54 -8.66 0.95 -1.59
CA CYS A 54 -8.81 -0.35 -0.95
C CYS A 54 -7.46 -1.02 -0.67
N LEU A 55 -6.48 -0.88 -1.56
CA LEU A 55 -5.14 -1.44 -1.37
C LEU A 55 -4.35 -0.71 -0.28
N ILE A 56 -4.50 0.61 -0.17
CA ILE A 56 -3.96 1.37 0.96
C ILE A 56 -4.60 0.89 2.28
N ALA A 57 -5.92 0.73 2.29
CA ALA A 57 -6.62 0.21 3.46
C ALA A 57 -6.08 -1.16 3.88
N ALA A 58 -5.89 -2.06 2.91
CA ALA A 58 -5.36 -3.39 3.17
C ALA A 58 -3.92 -3.36 3.70
N HIS A 59 -3.07 -2.45 3.19
CA HIS A 59 -1.72 -2.21 3.70
C HIS A 59 -1.74 -1.84 5.19
N GLU A 60 -2.53 -0.85 5.58
CA GLU A 60 -2.62 -0.45 6.99
C GLU A 60 -3.20 -1.56 7.87
N VAL A 61 -4.18 -2.31 7.36
CA VAL A 61 -4.70 -3.48 8.08
C VAL A 61 -3.60 -4.52 8.28
N GLY A 62 -2.69 -4.69 7.31
CA GLY A 62 -1.50 -5.52 7.43
C GLY A 62 -0.64 -5.14 8.64
N HIS A 63 -0.32 -3.85 8.80
CA HIS A 63 0.41 -3.37 9.98
C HIS A 63 -0.34 -3.66 11.29
N LEU A 64 -1.65 -3.40 11.31
CA LEU A 64 -2.49 -3.62 12.49
C LEU A 64 -2.51 -5.10 12.90
N LEU A 65 -2.76 -6.00 11.95
CA LEU A 65 -2.84 -7.44 12.20
C LEU A 65 -1.48 -7.99 12.64
N ALA A 66 -0.39 -7.59 11.99
CA ALA A 66 0.95 -8.02 12.35
C ALA A 66 1.38 -7.47 13.73
N GLY A 67 1.04 -6.22 14.04
CA GLY A 67 1.27 -5.64 15.36
C GLY A 67 0.50 -6.36 16.47
N LYS A 68 -0.78 -6.67 16.22
CA LYS A 68 -1.60 -7.45 17.17
C LYS A 68 -1.04 -8.86 17.36
N ALA A 69 -0.63 -9.53 16.29
CA ALA A 69 0.01 -10.85 16.36
C ALA A 69 1.35 -10.82 17.12
N ALA A 70 2.09 -9.71 17.03
CA ALA A 70 3.31 -9.46 17.79
C ALA A 70 3.07 -9.04 19.26
N GLY A 71 1.80 -8.94 19.70
CA GLY A 71 1.44 -8.53 21.06
C GLY A 71 1.61 -7.04 21.33
N LEU A 72 1.62 -6.20 20.30
CA LEU A 72 1.62 -4.74 20.46
C LEU A 72 0.20 -4.23 20.71
N SER A 73 0.10 -3.20 21.56
CA SER A 73 -1.17 -2.50 21.77
C SER A 73 -1.37 -1.50 20.65
N PHE A 74 -2.61 -1.34 20.23
CA PHE A 74 -2.96 -0.47 19.12
C PHE A 74 -3.61 0.81 19.66
N ALA A 75 -3.11 1.98 19.23
CA ALA A 75 -3.57 3.29 19.71
C ALA A 75 -4.40 4.05 18.67
N ARG A 76 -3.97 4.09 17.39
CA ARG A 76 -4.64 4.83 16.31
C ARG A 76 -4.40 4.20 14.94
N PHE A 77 -5.45 4.11 14.12
CA PHE A 77 -5.48 3.55 12.76
C PHE A 77 -6.26 4.54 11.93
N THR A 78 -5.66 5.06 10.89
CA THR A 78 -6.35 5.93 9.94
C THR A 78 -6.25 5.30 8.57
N VAL A 79 -7.39 5.24 7.87
CA VAL A 79 -7.49 4.84 6.47
C VAL A 79 -8.46 5.78 5.78
N GLY A 80 -7.94 6.65 4.92
CA GLY A 80 -8.70 7.67 4.22
C GLY A 80 -9.46 8.57 5.20
N LEU A 81 -10.78 8.61 5.05
CA LEU A 81 -11.67 9.42 5.88
C LEU A 81 -12.03 8.77 7.23
N LEU A 82 -11.58 7.55 7.52
CA LEU A 82 -11.93 6.85 8.76
C LEU A 82 -10.70 6.73 9.65
N THR A 83 -10.85 7.19 10.89
CA THR A 83 -9.87 7.03 11.96
C THR A 83 -10.49 6.23 13.09
N VAL A 84 -9.82 5.19 13.54
CA VAL A 84 -10.18 4.39 14.71
C VAL A 84 -9.10 4.60 15.77
N GLU A 85 -9.49 5.13 16.91
CA GLU A 85 -8.62 5.38 18.06
C GLU A 85 -9.02 4.51 19.23
N ARG A 86 -8.05 4.09 20.04
CA ARG A 86 -8.29 3.47 21.34
C ARG A 86 -7.97 4.47 22.45
N ILE A 87 -9.02 4.97 23.11
CA ILE A 87 -8.91 5.90 24.23
C ILE A 87 -9.50 5.21 25.46
N GLU A 88 -8.71 5.06 26.52
CA GLU A 88 -9.15 4.44 27.79
C GLU A 88 -9.83 3.06 27.61
N GLY A 89 -9.30 2.26 26.67
CA GLY A 89 -9.83 0.93 26.36
C GLY A 89 -11.06 0.90 25.44
N ARG A 90 -11.66 2.04 25.12
CA ARG A 90 -12.80 2.17 24.19
C ARG A 90 -12.31 2.46 22.77
N LEU A 91 -12.99 1.89 21.77
CA LEU A 91 -12.76 2.21 20.36
C LEU A 91 -13.61 3.41 19.97
N LEU A 92 -12.98 4.46 19.49
CA LEU A 92 -13.63 5.67 18.99
C LEU A 92 -13.40 5.77 17.49
N VAL A 93 -14.48 5.72 16.72
CA VAL A 93 -14.44 5.93 15.27
C VAL A 93 -14.71 7.41 15.00
N ARG A 94 -13.81 8.05 14.26
CA ARG A 94 -13.88 9.46 13.87
C ARG A 94 -13.73 9.57 12.36
N LEU A 95 -14.42 10.57 11.79
CA LEU A 95 -14.16 10.95 10.40
C LEU A 95 -12.91 11.84 10.39
N ASN A 96 -11.87 11.45 9.65
CA ASN A 96 -10.71 12.29 9.44
C ASN A 96 -11.08 13.45 8.52
N ARG A 97 -11.30 14.64 9.09
CA ARG A 97 -11.63 15.86 8.33
C ARG A 97 -10.42 16.52 7.70
N LEU A 98 -9.20 16.06 7.98
CA LEU A 98 -7.98 16.63 7.45
C LEU A 98 -7.56 15.89 6.17
N TRP A 99 -8.01 16.43 5.03
CA TRP A 99 -7.67 15.92 3.69
C TRP A 99 -6.17 15.93 3.39
N PHE A 100 -5.38 16.68 4.18
CA PHE A 100 -3.94 16.89 4.01
C PHE A 100 -3.07 16.09 5.00
N GLN A 101 -3.66 15.29 5.88
CA GLN A 101 -2.88 14.33 6.68
C GLN A 101 -2.51 13.10 5.83
N PRO A 102 -1.46 12.35 6.21
CA PRO A 102 -1.08 11.12 5.51
C PRO A 102 -2.32 10.24 5.36
N ALA A 103 -2.59 9.79 4.13
CA ALA A 103 -3.83 9.11 3.78
C ALA A 103 -4.11 7.89 4.67
N ALA A 104 -3.07 7.33 5.28
CA ALA A 104 -3.16 6.17 6.14
C ALA A 104 -1.95 6.09 7.08
N TYR A 105 -2.15 5.68 8.34
CA TYR A 105 -1.06 5.31 9.26
C TYR A 105 -1.56 4.54 10.49
N VAL A 106 -0.69 3.68 11.04
CA VAL A 106 -0.89 2.96 12.31
C VAL A 106 0.07 3.45 13.38
N VAL A 107 -0.48 3.78 14.56
CA VAL A 107 0.28 4.03 15.78
C VAL A 107 0.07 2.86 16.74
N ALA A 108 1.14 2.12 16.99
CA ALA A 108 1.18 1.11 18.03
C ALA A 108 1.64 1.72 19.36
N GLY A 109 0.86 1.51 20.42
CA GLY A 109 1.25 1.81 21.78
C GLY A 109 2.30 0.81 22.24
N LEU A 110 3.47 1.32 22.64
CA LEU A 110 4.51 0.52 23.27
C LEU A 110 4.15 0.35 24.76
N PRO A 111 4.03 -0.87 25.28
CA PRO A 111 3.99 -1.08 26.73
C PRO A 111 5.23 -0.42 27.35
N ALA A 112 5.10 0.18 28.54
CA ALA A 112 6.24 0.69 29.28
C ALA A 112 7.20 -0.49 29.61
N GLY A 113 8.30 -0.60 28.86
CA GLY A 113 9.26 -1.70 28.97
C GLY A 113 9.75 -2.20 27.60
N ASN A 114 11.06 -2.45 27.52
CA ASN A 114 11.85 -2.90 26.37
C ASN A 114 11.04 -3.59 25.27
N THR A 115 10.57 -2.82 24.28
CA THR A 115 9.90 -3.40 23.12
C THR A 115 10.92 -4.10 22.26
N SER A 116 10.77 -5.42 22.17
CA SER A 116 11.61 -6.23 21.31
C SER A 116 11.57 -5.68 19.88
N ILE A 117 12.75 -5.32 19.35
CA ILE A 117 12.97 -4.92 17.95
C ILE A 117 12.24 -5.84 16.98
N ARG A 118 12.16 -7.14 17.30
CA ARG A 118 11.45 -8.14 16.49
C ARG A 118 9.94 -7.88 16.40
N ARG A 119 9.29 -7.46 17.48
CA ARG A 119 7.85 -7.16 17.49
C ARG A 119 7.55 -5.93 16.64
N TRP A 120 8.39 -4.90 16.75
CA TRP A 120 8.27 -3.70 15.92
C TRP A 120 8.52 -4.03 14.44
N ALA A 121 9.58 -4.75 14.12
CA ALA A 121 9.86 -5.19 12.76
C ALA A 121 8.71 -6.02 12.16
N THR A 122 8.07 -6.88 12.97
CA THR A 122 6.89 -7.65 12.55
C THR A 122 5.73 -6.74 12.19
N MET A 123 5.42 -5.73 13.02
CA MET A 123 4.39 -4.74 12.73
C MET A 123 4.68 -3.96 11.45
N VAL A 124 5.90 -3.44 11.30
CA VAL A 124 6.30 -2.65 10.12
C VAL A 124 6.26 -3.50 8.85
N ALA A 125 6.71 -4.76 8.90
CA ALA A 125 6.65 -5.65 7.75
C ALA A 125 5.20 -6.05 7.35
N GLY A 126 4.24 -5.90 8.27
CA GLY A 126 2.85 -6.30 8.07
C GLY A 126 2.17 -5.66 6.86
N GLY A 127 2.36 -4.36 6.65
CA GLY A 127 1.74 -3.63 5.54
C GLY A 127 2.25 -4.09 4.17
N PRO A 128 3.57 -4.00 3.91
CA PRO A 128 4.14 -4.48 2.65
C PRO A 128 3.81 -5.94 2.38
N LEU A 129 3.85 -6.80 3.40
CA LEU A 129 3.52 -8.23 3.24
C LEU A 129 2.05 -8.44 2.85
N ALA A 130 1.10 -7.68 3.41
CA ALA A 130 -0.30 -7.77 3.02
C ALA A 130 -0.47 -7.46 1.53
N ASN A 131 0.19 -6.41 1.03
CA ASN A 131 0.13 -6.06 -0.39
C ASN A 131 0.79 -7.10 -1.31
N LEU A 132 1.91 -7.69 -0.89
CA LEU A 132 2.53 -8.78 -1.65
C LEU A 132 1.62 -10.03 -1.71
N LEU A 133 0.96 -10.37 -0.61
CA LEU A 133 -0.01 -11.48 -0.57
C LEU A 133 -1.22 -11.21 -1.47
N ILE A 134 -1.76 -9.99 -1.47
CA ILE A 134 -2.85 -9.59 -2.35
C ILE A 134 -2.42 -9.67 -3.82
N CYS A 135 -1.19 -9.24 -4.15
CA CYS A 135 -0.65 -9.39 -5.50
C CYS A 135 -0.66 -10.86 -5.95
N VAL A 136 -0.10 -11.75 -5.15
CA VAL A 136 -0.06 -13.19 -5.46
C VAL A 136 -1.47 -13.76 -5.60
N PHE A 137 -2.37 -13.44 -4.66
CA PHE A 137 -3.75 -13.91 -4.71
C PHE A 137 -4.49 -13.44 -5.97
N CYS A 138 -4.38 -12.15 -6.31
CA CYS A 138 -5.00 -11.60 -7.51
C CYS A 138 -4.45 -12.21 -8.80
N LEU A 139 -3.14 -12.46 -8.90
CA LEU A 139 -2.55 -13.12 -10.07
C LEU A 139 -3.00 -14.57 -10.22
N ILE A 140 -3.12 -15.31 -9.10
CA ILE A 140 -3.66 -16.68 -9.10
C ILE A 140 -5.14 -16.66 -9.49
N ALA A 141 -5.94 -15.77 -8.90
CA ALA A 141 -7.34 -15.63 -9.25
C ALA A 141 -7.51 -15.27 -10.73
N ALA A 142 -6.72 -14.32 -11.23
CA ALA A 142 -6.72 -13.91 -12.64
C ALA A 142 -6.38 -15.08 -13.56
N SER A 143 -5.38 -15.90 -13.22
CA SER A 143 -5.00 -17.06 -14.06
C SER A 143 -6.05 -18.16 -14.08
N ILE A 144 -6.80 -18.35 -12.99
CA ILE A 144 -7.88 -19.34 -12.91
C ILE A 144 -9.12 -18.89 -13.70
N ILE A 145 -9.50 -17.61 -13.60
CA ILE A 145 -10.76 -17.13 -14.18
C ILE A 145 -10.61 -16.54 -15.59
N ASN A 146 -9.39 -16.37 -16.09
CA ASN A 146 -9.16 -15.81 -17.41
C ASN A 146 -9.79 -16.71 -18.48
N PRO A 147 -10.80 -16.25 -19.25
CA PRO A 147 -11.37 -17.04 -20.33
C PRO A 147 -10.35 -17.26 -21.47
N GLY A 148 -9.22 -16.54 -21.44
CA GLY A 148 -8.22 -16.55 -22.50
C GLY A 148 -8.55 -15.53 -23.58
N PRO A 149 -7.70 -15.44 -24.63
CA PRO A 149 -7.97 -14.56 -25.75
C PRO A 149 -9.24 -14.99 -26.48
N THR A 150 -10.05 -14.02 -26.91
CA THR A 150 -11.23 -14.27 -27.73
C THR A 150 -10.86 -15.00 -29.04
N ASP A 151 -11.85 -15.62 -29.69
CA ASP A 151 -11.67 -16.44 -30.91
C ASP A 151 -11.06 -15.68 -32.10
N MET A 152 -10.83 -14.37 -31.97
CA MET A 152 -10.04 -13.57 -32.91
C MET A 152 -8.57 -14.01 -33.02
N ILE A 153 -8.04 -14.79 -32.06
CA ILE A 153 -6.69 -15.36 -32.16
C ILE A 153 -6.76 -16.81 -32.62
N PRO A 154 -6.18 -17.14 -33.80
CA PRO A 154 -6.10 -18.52 -34.29
C PRO A 154 -5.54 -19.46 -33.23
N SER A 155 -6.13 -20.66 -33.08
CA SER A 155 -5.74 -21.67 -32.09
C SER A 155 -4.26 -22.03 -32.14
N GLU A 156 -3.67 -22.02 -33.34
CA GLU A 156 -2.27 -22.29 -33.60
C GLU A 156 -1.31 -21.21 -33.07
N ALA A 157 -1.81 -19.98 -32.87
CA ALA A 157 -1.06 -18.84 -32.33
C ALA A 157 -1.19 -18.67 -30.80
N ARG A 158 -1.86 -19.63 -30.12
CA ARG A 158 -2.11 -19.62 -28.67
C ARG A 158 -0.95 -20.11 -27.77
N PRO A 159 0.07 -20.88 -28.20
CA PRO A 159 1.14 -21.30 -27.29
C PRO A 159 2.00 -20.12 -26.79
N GLY A 160 2.37 -20.17 -25.51
CA GLY A 160 3.38 -19.27 -24.92
C GLY A 160 2.82 -18.04 -24.21
N TRP A 161 3.53 -16.91 -24.30
CA TRP A 161 3.27 -15.69 -23.52
C TRP A 161 1.87 -15.09 -23.72
N ARG A 162 1.22 -15.38 -24.85
CA ARG A 162 -0.15 -14.94 -25.17
C ARG A 162 -1.24 -15.61 -24.34
N SER A 163 -0.92 -16.67 -23.62
CA SER A 163 -1.82 -17.33 -22.66
C SER A 163 -1.67 -16.81 -21.22
N VAL A 164 -0.68 -15.95 -20.97
CA VAL A 164 -0.43 -15.41 -19.64
C VAL A 164 -1.51 -14.38 -19.32
N ALA A 165 -2.35 -14.67 -18.32
CA ALA A 165 -3.46 -13.81 -17.93
C ALA A 165 -3.03 -12.36 -17.65
N LEU A 166 -1.82 -12.16 -17.10
CA LEU A 166 -1.25 -10.84 -16.86
C LEU A 166 -0.99 -10.04 -18.15
N LEU A 167 -0.68 -10.69 -19.27
CA LEU A 167 -0.36 -10.02 -20.53
C LEU A 167 -1.59 -9.91 -21.44
N MET A 168 -2.52 -10.85 -21.33
CA MET A 168 -3.70 -10.96 -22.20
C MET A 168 -4.94 -11.27 -21.34
N PRO A 169 -5.51 -10.27 -20.63
CA PRO A 169 -6.77 -10.45 -19.93
C PRO A 169 -7.90 -10.65 -20.95
N GLY A 170 -8.67 -11.72 -20.81
CA GLY A 170 -9.77 -12.05 -21.73
C GLY A 170 -11.08 -11.33 -21.45
N ASN A 171 -11.20 -10.68 -20.28
CA ASN A 171 -12.38 -9.89 -19.90
C ASN A 171 -12.00 -8.79 -18.89
N LEU A 172 -12.96 -7.91 -18.58
CA LEU A 172 -12.80 -6.84 -17.60
C LEU A 172 -12.39 -7.33 -16.21
N THR A 173 -12.94 -8.45 -15.73
CA THR A 173 -12.66 -8.97 -14.38
C THR A 173 -11.19 -9.40 -14.23
N THR A 174 -10.66 -10.15 -15.20
CA THR A 174 -9.25 -10.55 -15.22
C THR A 174 -8.33 -9.33 -15.27
N ALA A 175 -8.65 -8.35 -16.11
CA ALA A 175 -7.89 -7.11 -16.18
C ALA A 175 -7.90 -6.34 -14.86
N TRP A 176 -9.05 -6.27 -14.18
CA TRP A 176 -9.15 -5.63 -12.88
C TRP A 176 -8.29 -6.32 -11.83
N LEU A 177 -8.29 -7.66 -11.77
CA LEU A 177 -7.42 -8.42 -10.88
C LEU A 177 -5.94 -8.18 -11.17
N ASN A 178 -5.54 -8.13 -12.45
CA ASN A 178 -4.18 -7.81 -12.85
C ASN A 178 -3.80 -6.39 -12.42
N VAL A 179 -4.67 -5.39 -12.64
CA VAL A 179 -4.44 -4.00 -12.20
C VAL A 179 -4.29 -3.94 -10.68
N ALA A 180 -5.19 -4.59 -9.92
CA ALA A 180 -5.08 -4.67 -8.47
C ALA A 180 -3.76 -5.33 -8.03
N ALA A 181 -3.35 -6.42 -8.70
CA ALA A 181 -2.08 -7.08 -8.41
C ALA A 181 -0.87 -6.18 -8.66
N LEU A 182 -0.84 -5.48 -9.80
CA LEU A 182 0.26 -4.59 -10.20
C LEU A 182 0.37 -3.37 -9.28
N ILE A 183 -0.76 -2.74 -8.93
CA ILE A 183 -0.80 -1.64 -7.97
C ILE A 183 -0.35 -2.14 -6.59
N SER A 184 -0.84 -3.30 -6.15
CA SER A 184 -0.47 -3.89 -4.86
C SER A 184 1.04 -4.21 -4.80
N LEU A 185 1.60 -4.79 -5.87
CA LEU A 185 3.04 -5.04 -6.00
C LEU A 185 3.84 -3.74 -5.95
N GLY A 186 3.45 -2.73 -6.72
CA GLY A 186 4.11 -1.43 -6.75
C GLY A 186 4.10 -0.75 -5.39
N PHE A 187 2.96 -0.79 -4.69
CA PHE A 187 2.83 -0.20 -3.35
C PHE A 187 3.64 -0.97 -2.30
N GLY A 188 3.56 -2.31 -2.29
CA GLY A 188 4.31 -3.14 -1.34
C GLY A 188 5.82 -3.07 -1.54
N LEU A 189 6.31 -3.08 -2.79
CA LEU A 189 7.73 -2.90 -3.07
C LEU A 189 8.19 -1.46 -2.80
N GLY A 190 7.40 -0.47 -3.21
CA GLY A 190 7.72 0.94 -3.05
C GLY A 190 7.86 1.35 -1.58
N THR A 191 7.00 0.83 -0.71
CA THR A 191 7.07 1.09 0.75
C THR A 191 8.26 0.42 1.42
N LEU A 192 8.82 -0.66 0.85
CA LEU A 192 10.04 -1.32 1.33
C LEU A 192 11.33 -0.63 0.90
N ILE A 193 11.27 0.35 -0.01
CA ILE A 193 12.45 1.14 -0.39
C ILE A 193 12.82 2.07 0.77
N PRO A 194 14.04 1.98 1.34
CA PRO A 194 14.44 2.84 2.44
C PRO A 194 14.45 4.31 2.01
N GLY A 195 13.59 5.12 2.65
CA GLY A 195 13.45 6.52 2.32
C GLY A 195 12.54 7.29 3.28
N ARG A 196 12.37 8.58 2.97
CA ARG A 196 11.41 9.47 3.64
C ARG A 196 10.49 10.08 2.59
N ALA A 197 9.18 10.06 2.85
CA ALA A 197 8.16 10.67 2.02
C ALA A 197 7.31 11.62 2.88
N ALA A 198 7.19 12.88 2.47
CA ALA A 198 6.43 13.91 3.20
C ALA A 198 6.78 14.02 4.71
N GLY A 199 8.05 13.86 5.06
CA GLY A 199 8.54 13.89 6.44
C GLY A 199 8.36 12.59 7.23
N LEU A 200 7.62 11.62 6.69
CA LEU A 200 7.45 10.29 7.29
C LEU A 200 8.53 9.33 6.79
N ARG A 201 8.92 8.37 7.62
CA ARG A 201 9.76 7.25 7.18
C ARG A 201 8.89 6.19 6.50
N THR A 202 9.34 5.75 5.33
CA THR A 202 8.83 4.53 4.67
C THR A 202 9.02 3.31 5.56
N ASP A 203 8.25 2.24 5.32
CA ASP A 203 8.37 0.97 6.06
C ASP A 203 9.77 0.38 5.91
N GLY A 204 10.33 0.42 4.70
CA GLY A 204 11.71 0.03 4.42
C GLY A 204 12.72 0.85 5.21
N GLY A 205 12.49 2.15 5.36
CA GLY A 205 13.32 3.02 6.18
C GLY A 205 13.29 2.61 7.65
N GLN A 206 12.08 2.37 8.18
CA GLN A 206 11.91 1.90 9.56
C GLN A 206 12.58 0.54 9.79
N LEU A 207 12.41 -0.43 8.87
CA LEU A 207 13.08 -1.74 8.95
C LEU A 207 14.60 -1.63 8.87
N PHE A 208 15.12 -0.75 8.01
CA PHE A 208 16.55 -0.50 7.89
C PHE A 208 17.14 0.12 9.17
N ASP A 209 16.44 1.08 9.79
CA ASP A 209 16.88 1.67 11.07
C ASP A 209 17.00 0.59 12.16
N LEU A 210 16.00 -0.29 12.28
CA LEU A 210 16.02 -1.41 13.22
C LEU A 210 17.20 -2.36 12.95
N PHE A 211 17.48 -2.65 11.67
CA PHE A 211 18.60 -3.49 11.28
C PHE A 211 19.95 -2.86 11.65
N CYS A 212 20.08 -1.54 11.51
CA CYS A 212 21.25 -0.79 11.94
C CYS A 212 21.34 -0.60 13.47
N GLY A 213 20.43 -1.16 14.26
CA GLY A 213 20.41 -1.01 15.72
C GLY A 213 20.00 0.38 16.20
N GLN A 214 19.50 1.24 15.31
CA GLN A 214 18.78 2.44 15.71
C GLN A 214 17.43 1.94 16.23
N GLY A 215 17.30 1.84 17.57
CA GLY A 215 16.13 1.26 18.22
C GLY A 215 14.80 1.86 17.73
N ALA A 216 13.69 1.23 18.09
CA ALA A 216 12.35 1.74 17.78
C ALA A 216 12.29 3.25 18.08
N PRO A 217 11.72 4.08 17.18
CA PRO A 217 11.80 5.53 17.31
C PRO A 217 11.37 5.93 18.72
N ASN A 218 12.28 6.59 19.44
CA ASN A 218 11.98 7.14 20.76
C ASN A 218 10.73 8.03 20.58
N GLN A 219 9.68 7.74 21.36
CA GLN A 219 8.37 8.41 21.30
C GLN A 219 8.45 9.95 21.47
N SER A 220 9.64 10.51 21.70
CA SER A 220 9.91 11.94 21.81
C SER A 220 10.00 12.67 20.48
N MET A 221 9.88 12.01 19.32
CA MET A 221 9.56 12.74 18.09
C MET A 221 8.06 13.06 18.15
N PRO A 222 7.65 14.34 18.27
CA PRO A 222 6.26 14.74 18.23
C PRO A 222 5.75 14.50 16.81
N PHE A 223 5.40 13.27 16.50
CA PHE A 223 5.00 12.90 15.14
C PHE A 223 3.70 13.59 14.74
N PHE A 224 2.88 13.94 15.73
CA PHE A 224 1.94 15.04 15.68
C PHE A 224 1.79 15.55 17.12
N ALA A 225 2.53 16.60 17.48
CA ALA A 225 1.91 17.54 18.40
C ALA A 225 0.64 17.97 17.68
N ALA A 226 -0.53 17.51 18.16
CA ALA A 226 -1.77 18.16 17.77
C ALA A 226 -1.49 19.67 17.89
N PRO A 227 -1.82 20.51 16.89
CA PRO A 227 -1.80 21.94 17.13
C PRO A 227 -2.59 22.09 18.41
N THR A 228 -1.92 22.56 19.46
CA THR A 228 -2.60 22.99 20.65
C THR A 228 -3.53 24.05 20.10
N GLU A 229 -4.81 23.71 19.97
CA GLU A 229 -5.84 24.73 19.92
C GLU A 229 -5.57 25.51 21.18
N ASP A 230 -4.83 26.60 21.02
CA ASP A 230 -4.68 27.62 22.03
C ASP A 230 -6.12 27.95 22.38
N ALA A 231 -6.49 27.43 23.54
CA ALA A 231 -7.67 27.81 24.24
C ALA A 231 -7.57 29.33 24.32
N SER A 232 -8.31 29.98 23.42
CA SER A 232 -8.78 31.33 23.59
C SER A 232 -9.49 31.31 24.94
N SER A 233 -8.74 31.64 25.97
CA SER A 233 -9.27 31.95 27.28
C SER A 233 -10.27 33.08 27.06
N PRO A 234 -11.57 32.86 27.32
CA PRO A 234 -12.48 33.99 27.37
C PRO A 234 -12.01 34.83 28.54
N SER A 235 -11.59 36.05 28.24
CA SER A 235 -11.41 37.13 29.21
C SER A 235 -12.66 37.16 30.10
N GLN A 236 -12.48 36.74 31.35
CA GLN A 236 -13.43 36.98 32.43
C GLN A 236 -13.17 38.37 33.02
N PRO A 237 -14.19 38.98 33.65
CA PRO A 237 -14.88 40.20 33.20
C PRO A 237 -14.14 41.52 33.38
#